data_AF-A0A1Z4JR17-F1
#
_entry.id   AF-A0A1Z4JR17-F1
#
_cell.length_a   1.000
_cell.length_b   1.000
_cell.length_c   1.000
_cell.angle_alpha   90.00
_cell.angle_beta   90.00
_cell.angle_gamma   90.00
#
_symmetry.space_group_name_H-M   'P 1'
#
loop_
_entity.id
_entity.type
_entity.pdbx_description
1 polymer ?
#
loop_
_entity_poly.entity_id
_entity_poly.type
_entity_poly.pdbx_seq_one_letter_code
_entity_poly.pdbx_strand_id
1 'polypeptide(L)'
;MSLTGTAGNDSLIGSTTSDTLPGQTGNDYLDGKNGADTYLFNALDGADILGDSSPDASVDVLVLSGAGLESTNVRATRVNTDDVQLSFGGSSASILLKNQLFGGLSANYGVESIRFANGTTWTEAQLRSALR
;
A
#
# COMPACT_ATOMS: atom_id res chain seq x y z
N MET A 1 2.88 11.71 12.08
CA MET A 1 2.89 11.05 13.41
C MET A 1 3.04 9.53 13.19
N SER A 2 3.10 8.69 14.23
CA SER A 2 2.99 7.23 14.05
C SER A 2 1.66 6.77 14.63
N LEU A 3 0.86 6.07 13.84
CA LEU A 3 -0.40 5.47 14.26
C LEU A 3 -0.30 3.96 14.06
N THR A 4 -0.06 3.23 15.14
CA THR A 4 0.18 1.79 15.11
C THR A 4 -1.08 1.02 15.50
N GLY A 5 -1.41 0.01 14.70
CA GLY A 5 -2.45 -0.96 14.99
C GLY A 5 -2.04 -1.98 16.05
N THR A 6 -2.85 -3.01 16.18
CA THR A 6 -2.69 -4.11 17.13
C THR A 6 -2.48 -5.41 16.37
N ALA A 7 -2.47 -6.56 17.05
CA ALA A 7 -2.44 -7.86 16.38
C ALA A 7 -3.82 -8.31 15.82
N GLY A 8 -4.84 -7.44 15.89
CA GLY A 8 -6.19 -7.70 15.43
C GLY A 8 -6.49 -6.96 14.12
N ASN A 9 -7.77 -6.94 13.74
CA ASN A 9 -8.21 -6.17 12.57
C ASN A 9 -8.53 -4.74 13.00
N ASP A 10 -7.73 -3.80 12.53
CA ASP A 10 -7.80 -2.40 12.90
C ASP A 10 -8.24 -1.50 11.73
N SER A 11 -8.72 -0.31 12.08
CA SER A 11 -8.98 0.78 11.14
C SER A 11 -8.18 1.98 11.59
N LEU A 12 -7.10 2.27 10.87
CA LEU A 12 -6.17 3.35 11.16
C LEU A 12 -6.43 4.49 10.18
N ILE A 13 -6.86 5.62 10.74
CA ILE A 13 -7.11 6.85 9.99
C ILE A 13 -6.08 7.88 10.46
N GLY A 14 -5.18 8.27 9.56
CA GLY A 14 -4.18 9.30 9.74
C GLY A 14 -4.78 10.70 9.80
N SER A 15 -3.91 11.68 9.60
CA SER A 15 -4.15 13.10 9.82
C SER A 15 -3.90 13.90 8.54
N THR A 16 -4.10 15.21 8.57
CA THR A 16 -3.74 16.05 7.40
C THR A 16 -2.23 16.31 7.29
N THR A 17 -1.40 15.50 7.93
CA THR A 17 0.07 15.61 7.97
C THR A 17 0.69 14.24 7.81
N SER A 18 1.93 14.18 7.33
CA SER A 18 2.68 12.94 7.17
C SER A 18 2.64 12.01 8.38
N ASP A 19 2.11 10.82 8.16
CA ASP A 19 1.91 9.75 9.11
C ASP A 19 2.69 8.48 8.73
N THR A 20 2.91 7.63 9.73
CA THR A 20 3.46 6.29 9.56
C THR A 20 2.46 5.31 10.16
N LEU A 21 1.96 4.40 9.33
CA LEU A 21 0.86 3.49 9.64
C LEU A 21 1.31 2.03 9.55
N PRO A 22 1.84 1.45 10.63
CA PRO A 22 1.99 -0.01 10.76
C PRO A 22 0.67 -0.61 11.26
N GLY A 23 0.00 -1.38 10.39
CA GLY A 23 -1.20 -2.17 10.76
C GLY A 23 -0.87 -3.27 11.76
N GLN A 24 0.28 -3.93 11.54
CA GLN A 24 0.74 -5.14 12.22
C GLN A 24 -0.04 -6.38 11.72
N THR A 25 -0.07 -7.45 12.50
CA THR A 25 -0.79 -8.66 12.08
C THR A 25 -2.29 -8.44 12.16
N GLY A 26 -3.04 -8.96 11.20
CA GLY A 26 -4.47 -8.72 11.12
C GLY A 26 -4.87 -8.39 9.69
N ASN A 27 -6.16 -8.14 9.47
CA ASN A 27 -6.64 -7.58 8.21
C ASN A 27 -7.07 -6.14 8.49
N ASP A 28 -6.24 -5.20 8.07
CA ASP A 28 -6.38 -3.80 8.46
C ASP A 28 -6.90 -2.92 7.33
N TYR A 29 -7.54 -1.81 7.72
CA TYR A 29 -7.83 -0.70 6.82
C TYR A 29 -6.97 0.50 7.22
N LEU A 30 -6.14 0.99 6.29
CA LEU A 30 -5.19 2.08 6.51
C LEU A 30 -5.49 3.23 5.55
N ASP A 31 -5.70 4.44 6.08
CA ASP A 31 -6.07 5.64 5.32
C ASP A 31 -5.25 6.80 5.90
N GLY A 32 -4.22 7.24 5.17
CA GLY A 32 -3.23 8.22 5.64
C GLY A 32 -3.79 9.64 5.67
N LYS A 33 -4.70 9.95 4.75
CA LYS A 33 -5.31 11.27 4.50
C LYS A 33 -4.38 12.16 3.69
N ASN A 34 -3.94 13.30 4.22
CA ASN A 34 -3.12 14.23 3.45
C ASN A 34 -1.71 14.23 4.00
N GLY A 35 -0.76 14.62 3.16
CA GLY A 35 0.65 14.63 3.50
C GLY A 35 1.32 13.32 3.14
N ALA A 36 2.66 13.34 3.10
CA ALA A 36 3.43 12.19 2.64
C ALA A 36 3.42 11.09 3.69
N ASP A 37 2.59 10.08 3.49
CA ASP A 37 2.35 8.99 4.42
C ASP A 37 3.22 7.77 4.11
N THR A 38 3.46 6.97 5.14
CA THR A 38 4.25 5.74 5.05
C THR A 38 3.50 4.57 5.65
N TYR A 39 3.08 3.63 4.81
CA TYR A 39 2.45 2.38 5.22
C TYR A 39 3.52 1.32 5.38
N LEU A 40 3.54 0.66 6.54
CA LEU A 40 4.48 -0.42 6.84
C LEU A 40 3.74 -1.74 6.81
N PHE A 41 4.19 -2.65 5.95
CA PHE A 41 3.58 -3.97 5.78
C PHE A 41 4.66 -5.06 5.89
N ASN A 42 4.34 -6.12 6.62
CA ASN A 42 5.20 -7.27 6.85
C ASN A 42 4.62 -8.57 6.25
N ALA A 43 5.49 -9.53 5.94
CA ALA A 43 5.08 -10.85 5.44
C ALA A 43 4.16 -11.64 6.39
N LEU A 44 4.14 -11.28 7.68
CA LEU A 44 3.27 -11.89 8.70
C LEU A 44 1.93 -11.15 8.86
N ASP A 45 1.74 -10.04 8.17
CA ASP A 45 0.47 -9.31 8.16
C ASP A 45 -0.57 -10.07 7.32
N GLY A 46 -1.83 -9.67 7.42
CA GLY A 46 -2.92 -10.34 6.75
C GLY A 46 -3.23 -9.73 5.38
N ALA A 47 -4.52 -9.57 5.13
CA ALA A 47 -5.06 -8.97 3.92
C ALA A 47 -5.50 -7.54 4.21
N ASP A 48 -4.62 -6.59 3.93
CA ASP A 48 -4.83 -5.18 4.27
C ASP A 48 -5.40 -4.40 3.09
N ILE A 49 -6.09 -3.32 3.42
CA ILE A 49 -6.67 -2.37 2.50
C ILE A 49 -6.05 -1.00 2.76
N LEU A 50 -5.34 -0.47 1.77
CA LEU A 50 -4.88 0.91 1.78
C LEU A 50 -5.92 1.75 1.05
N GLY A 51 -6.59 2.61 1.80
CA GLY A 51 -7.69 3.47 1.39
C GLY A 51 -7.27 4.91 1.05
N ASP A 52 -5.98 5.16 0.84
CA ASP A 52 -5.54 6.52 0.58
C ASP A 52 -6.04 7.04 -0.76
N SER A 53 -6.78 8.14 -0.69
CA SER A 53 -7.46 8.74 -1.82
C SER A 53 -7.46 10.26 -1.76
N SER A 54 -6.51 10.84 -1.03
CA SER A 54 -6.30 12.27 -1.08
C SER A 54 -5.55 12.64 -2.36
N PRO A 55 -6.06 13.57 -3.18
CA PRO A 55 -5.41 13.97 -4.43
C PRO A 55 -4.33 15.04 -4.21
N ASP A 56 -3.73 15.12 -3.02
CA ASP A 56 -2.70 16.12 -2.77
C ASP A 56 -1.40 15.79 -3.52
N ALA A 57 -0.41 16.68 -3.51
CA ALA A 57 0.84 16.50 -4.26
C ALA A 57 1.95 15.83 -3.45
N SER A 58 1.62 15.21 -2.32
CA SER A 58 2.58 14.52 -1.47
C SER A 58 2.95 13.14 -2.06
N VAL A 59 3.85 12.43 -1.41
CA VAL A 59 4.38 11.16 -1.92
C VAL A 59 4.19 10.11 -0.85
N ASP A 60 3.20 9.27 -1.07
CA ASP A 60 2.85 8.16 -0.21
C ASP A 60 3.68 6.93 -0.56
N VAL A 61 4.14 6.25 0.49
CA VAL A 61 5.09 5.16 0.38
C VAL A 61 4.57 3.92 1.06
N LEU A 62 4.38 2.85 0.31
CA LEU A 62 4.24 1.50 0.86
C LEU A 62 5.62 0.86 1.02
N VAL A 63 5.97 0.45 2.25
CA VAL A 63 7.22 -0.24 2.57
C VAL A 63 6.92 -1.67 2.96
N LEU A 64 7.44 -2.61 2.18
CA LEU A 64 7.26 -4.04 2.37
C LEU A 64 8.50 -4.63 3.06
N SER A 65 8.28 -5.46 4.07
CA SER A 65 9.34 -6.12 4.85
C SER A 65 9.07 -7.61 5.04
N GLY A 66 10.13 -8.42 5.10
CA GLY A 66 10.03 -9.86 5.28
C GLY A 66 10.19 -10.65 3.98
N ALA A 67 10.58 -11.92 4.13
CA ALA A 67 10.86 -12.81 3.01
C ALA A 67 9.58 -13.10 2.22
N GLY A 68 9.69 -13.15 0.90
CA GLY A 68 8.56 -13.36 -0.01
C GLY A 68 7.90 -12.07 -0.49
N LEU A 69 8.19 -10.91 0.12
CA LEU A 69 7.68 -9.60 -0.32
C LEU A 69 8.65 -8.86 -1.25
N GLU A 70 9.33 -9.60 -2.12
CA GLU A 70 10.25 -9.04 -3.11
C GLU A 70 9.54 -8.65 -4.42
N SER A 71 10.12 -7.68 -5.13
CA SER A 71 9.64 -7.23 -6.45
C SER A 71 9.61 -8.33 -7.52
N THR A 72 10.36 -9.43 -7.33
CA THR A 72 10.37 -10.59 -8.22
C THR A 72 9.29 -11.62 -7.89
N ASN A 73 8.64 -11.51 -6.73
CA ASN A 73 7.60 -12.44 -6.26
C ASN A 73 6.20 -11.81 -6.21
N VAL A 74 6.10 -10.50 -6.46
CA VAL A 74 4.82 -9.78 -6.48
C VAL A 74 4.04 -10.01 -7.78
N ARG A 75 2.71 -10.07 -7.64
CA ARG A 75 1.74 -9.98 -8.73
C ARG A 75 0.79 -8.82 -8.45
N ALA A 76 0.91 -7.75 -9.24
CA ALA A 76 -0.05 -6.67 -9.25
C ALA A 76 -1.19 -7.00 -10.23
N THR A 77 -2.44 -6.94 -9.77
CA THR A 77 -3.63 -7.27 -10.57
C THR A 77 -4.65 -6.15 -10.43
N ARG A 78 -5.17 -5.66 -11.54
CA ARG A 78 -6.33 -4.75 -11.49
C ARG A 78 -7.58 -5.57 -11.21
N VAL A 79 -8.23 -5.36 -10.06
CA VAL A 79 -9.35 -6.21 -9.63
C VAL A 79 -10.72 -5.62 -9.95
N ASN A 80 -10.79 -4.30 -10.19
CA ASN A 80 -11.96 -3.61 -10.73
C ASN A 80 -11.51 -2.37 -11.51
N THR A 81 -12.38 -1.38 -11.70
CA THR A 81 -12.02 -0.14 -12.41
C THR A 81 -10.81 0.54 -11.78
N ASP A 82 -10.75 0.71 -10.46
CA ASP A 82 -9.74 1.61 -9.87
C ASP A 82 -8.80 0.91 -8.86
N ASP A 83 -9.17 -0.27 -8.37
CA ASP A 83 -8.41 -0.97 -7.33
C ASP A 83 -7.33 -1.90 -7.90
N VAL A 84 -6.18 -1.92 -7.22
CA VAL A 84 -5.04 -2.80 -7.52
C VAL A 84 -4.75 -3.72 -6.34
N GLN A 85 -4.77 -5.02 -6.58
CA GLN A 85 -4.34 -6.02 -5.61
C GLN A 85 -2.86 -6.37 -5.83
N LEU A 86 -2.07 -6.25 -4.77
CA LEU A 86 -0.75 -6.86 -4.66
C LEU A 86 -0.89 -8.22 -3.94
N SER A 87 -0.40 -9.28 -4.57
CA SER A 87 -0.26 -10.60 -3.96
C SER A 87 1.14 -11.15 -4.19
N PHE A 88 1.57 -12.09 -3.35
CA PHE A 88 2.93 -12.60 -3.35
C PHE A 88 2.93 -14.13 -3.40
N GLY A 89 3.78 -14.71 -4.24
CA GLY A 89 3.86 -16.17 -4.38
C GLY A 89 4.20 -16.86 -3.06
N GLY A 90 3.40 -17.85 -2.68
CA GLY A 90 3.60 -18.60 -1.43
C GLY A 90 3.23 -17.86 -0.14
N SER A 91 2.65 -16.65 -0.24
CA SER A 91 2.16 -15.88 0.90
C SER A 91 0.64 -15.81 0.92
N SER A 92 0.05 -15.79 2.12
CA SER A 92 -1.36 -15.40 2.33
C SER A 92 -1.52 -13.89 2.52
N ALA A 93 -0.42 -13.18 2.80
CA ALA A 93 -0.42 -11.73 2.98
C ALA A 93 -0.67 -11.03 1.64
N SER A 94 -1.50 -9.99 1.66
CA SER A 94 -1.88 -9.28 0.45
C SER A 94 -2.30 -7.84 0.75
N ILE A 95 -2.15 -6.94 -0.23
CA ILE A 95 -2.57 -5.54 -0.10
C ILE A 95 -3.53 -5.18 -1.22
N LEU A 96 -4.70 -4.65 -0.87
CA LEU A 96 -5.59 -3.96 -1.80
C LEU A 96 -5.32 -2.46 -1.74
N LEU A 97 -4.74 -1.91 -2.80
CA LEU A 97 -4.62 -0.47 -3.01
C LEU A 97 -5.93 0.03 -3.61
N LYS A 98 -6.80 0.61 -2.78
CA LYS A 98 -8.09 1.16 -3.25
C LYS A 98 -7.87 2.42 -4.04
N ASN A 99 -8.66 2.59 -5.10
CA ASN A 99 -8.66 3.77 -5.96
C ASN A 99 -7.29 4.14 -6.57
N GLN A 100 -6.31 3.22 -6.56
CA GLN A 100 -4.95 3.45 -7.07
C GLN A 100 -4.90 3.94 -8.53
N LEU A 101 -5.92 3.60 -9.34
CA LEU A 101 -6.00 4.01 -10.74
C LEU A 101 -7.02 5.11 -10.99
N PHE A 102 -7.71 5.58 -9.94
CA PHE A 102 -8.74 6.62 -10.04
C PHE A 102 -8.14 7.92 -10.56
N GLY A 103 -8.85 8.61 -11.45
CA GLY A 103 -8.36 9.85 -12.09
C GLY A 103 -7.26 9.66 -13.14
N GLY A 104 -6.84 8.42 -13.41
CA GLY A 104 -5.87 8.10 -14.47
C GLY A 104 -4.44 8.52 -14.13
N LEU A 105 -3.62 8.82 -15.15
CA LEU A 105 -2.18 9.13 -15.00
C LEU A 105 -1.88 10.52 -14.43
N SER A 106 -2.91 11.35 -14.27
CA SER A 106 -2.79 12.76 -13.87
C SER A 106 -3.25 13.01 -12.43
N ALA A 107 -3.63 11.96 -11.71
CA ALA A 107 -4.14 12.06 -10.36
C ALA A 107 -3.21 11.30 -9.41
N ASN A 108 -2.95 11.88 -8.24
CA ASN A 108 -2.05 11.36 -7.22
C ASN A 108 -2.87 10.63 -6.15
N TYR A 109 -3.42 9.47 -6.51
CA TYR A 109 -4.27 8.66 -5.63
C TYR A 109 -3.54 7.36 -5.28
N GLY A 110 -3.73 6.89 -4.04
CA GLY A 110 -3.12 5.65 -3.56
C GLY A 110 -1.67 5.89 -3.15
N VAL A 111 -0.75 5.02 -3.58
CA VAL A 111 0.68 5.15 -3.26
C VAL A 111 1.51 5.47 -4.50
N GLU A 112 2.43 6.43 -4.37
CA GLU A 112 3.33 6.84 -5.46
C GLU A 112 4.59 5.96 -5.53
N SER A 113 4.93 5.31 -4.42
CA SER A 113 6.14 4.49 -4.29
C SER A 113 5.90 3.20 -3.50
N ILE A 114 6.33 2.07 -4.05
CA ILE A 114 6.36 0.78 -3.35
C ILE A 114 7.81 0.34 -3.19
N ARG A 115 8.28 0.24 -1.94
CA ARG A 115 9.62 -0.25 -1.59
C ARG A 115 9.52 -1.72 -1.18
N PHE A 116 10.08 -2.60 -1.98
CA PHE A 116 10.06 -4.04 -1.75
C PHE A 116 11.15 -4.49 -0.77
N ALA A 117 10.98 -5.68 -0.18
CA ALA A 117 11.90 -6.22 0.82
C ALA A 117 13.34 -6.44 0.28
N ASN A 118 13.49 -6.62 -1.04
CA ASN A 118 14.80 -6.74 -1.71
C ASN A 118 15.46 -5.40 -2.06
N GLY A 119 14.90 -4.27 -1.61
CA GLY A 119 15.43 -2.93 -1.87
C GLY A 119 15.03 -2.33 -3.21
N THR A 120 14.39 -3.08 -4.10
CA THR A 120 13.79 -2.52 -5.32
C THR A 120 12.66 -1.57 -4.96
N THR A 121 12.57 -0.44 -5.66
CA THR A 121 11.45 0.48 -5.54
C THR A 121 10.71 0.54 -6.87
N TRP A 122 9.37 0.46 -6.83
CA TRP A 122 8.50 0.79 -7.96
C TRP A 122 7.92 2.18 -7.77
N THR A 123 7.94 2.97 -8.84
CA THR A 123 7.08 4.15 -8.98
C THR A 123 5.67 3.73 -9.37
N GLU A 124 4.71 4.64 -9.24
CA GLU A 124 3.35 4.45 -9.74
C GLU A 124 3.31 4.03 -11.23
N ALA A 125 4.15 4.63 -12.08
CA ALA A 125 4.24 4.27 -13.49
C ALA A 125 4.73 2.82 -13.71
N GLN A 126 5.67 2.36 -12.87
CA GLN A 126 6.14 0.97 -12.90
C GLN A 126 5.08 0.01 -12.38
N LEU A 127 4.36 0.36 -11.31
CA LEU A 127 3.20 -0.41 -10.84
C LEU A 127 2.17 -0.58 -11.96
N ARG A 128 1.78 0.51 -12.62
CA ARG A 128 0.82 0.49 -13.74
C ARG A 128 1.30 -0.37 -14.91
N SER A 129 2.59 -0.32 -15.23
CA SER A 129 3.19 -1.14 -16.30
C SER A 129 3.25 -2.63 -15.95
N ALA A 130 3.26 -2.96 -14.66
CA ALA A 130 3.31 -4.34 -14.15
C ALA A 130 1.92 -4.98 -13.96
N LEU A 131 0.83 -4.21 -14.14
CA LEU A 131 -0.53 -4.71 -13.98
C LEU A 131 -0.83 -5.84 -14.98
N ARG A 132 -1.47 -6.88 -14.46
CA ARG A 132 -2.04 -7.99 -15.24
C ARG A 132 -3.55 -7.90 -15.28
#